data_AF-A0A5Q4DFA8-F1
#
_entry.id   AF-A0A5Q4DFA8-F1
#
_cell.length_a   1.000
_cell.length_b   1.000
_cell.length_c   1.000
_cell.angle_alpha   90.00
_cell.angle_beta   90.00
_cell.angle_gamma   90.00
#
_symmetry.space_group_name_H-M   'P 1'
#
loop_
_entity.id
_entity.type
_entity.pdbx_description
1 polymer ?
#
loop_
_entity_poly.entity_id
_entity_poly.type
_entity_poly.pdbx_seq_one_letter_code
_entity_poly.pdbx_strand_id
1 'polypeptide(L)'
;MPGCKESPVFPSDPEHLALILRAIPEFVVVLDTDGYIRYLNRPEPGQELVEAVGRHVREFTPPDTLAQFDDHLAAMIRTGEAQAYDAEVVFPDGSRAWYRTRMLPLDIGGGERAILMTSSNVSALRALEAEVESLRSLLPICAWCGQIQDGESEWKTLEHYLHDTAGTQVSHGICPTCHERQLRGLDDPNGAGGPGGPGGSMVLPGP
;
A
#
# COMPACT_ATOMS: atom_id res chain seq x y z
N MET A 1 -39.63 13.17 -16.11
CA MET A 1 -38.41 13.69 -15.45
C MET A 1 -38.78 14.06 -14.02
N PRO A 2 -38.24 13.38 -12.98
CA PRO A 2 -38.53 13.77 -11.61
C PRO A 2 -37.80 15.08 -11.33
N GLY A 3 -38.56 16.11 -10.93
CA GLY A 3 -38.03 17.44 -10.66
C GLY A 3 -36.99 17.40 -9.55
N CYS A 4 -35.80 17.95 -9.82
CA CYS A 4 -34.85 18.27 -8.77
C CYS A 4 -35.56 19.14 -7.73
N LYS A 5 -35.68 18.64 -6.49
CA LYS A 5 -35.94 19.51 -5.36
C LYS A 5 -34.76 20.45 -5.28
N GLU A 6 -34.99 21.75 -5.42
CA GLU A 6 -34.04 22.77 -5.04
C GLU A 6 -33.80 22.63 -3.54
N SER A 7 -32.84 21.78 -3.15
CA SER A 7 -32.33 21.76 -1.79
C SER A 7 -31.73 23.14 -1.53
N PRO A 8 -32.08 23.81 -0.42
CA PRO A 8 -31.50 25.11 -0.10
C PRO A 8 -29.98 24.97 -0.07
N VAL A 9 -29.28 25.88 -0.75
CA VAL A 9 -27.83 26.01 -0.69
C VAL A 9 -27.44 26.08 0.79
N PHE A 10 -26.54 25.20 1.22
CA PHE A 10 -26.09 25.19 2.61
C PHE A 10 -25.52 26.56 2.97
N PRO A 11 -25.95 27.19 4.09
CA PRO A 11 -25.48 28.52 4.47
C PRO A 11 -23.95 28.53 4.59
N SER A 12 -23.32 29.53 3.98
CA SER A 12 -21.86 29.70 3.97
C SER A 12 -21.36 30.52 5.16
N ASP A 13 -22.20 30.72 6.18
CA ASP A 13 -21.79 31.47 7.36
C ASP A 13 -20.77 30.68 8.21
N PRO A 14 -19.96 31.39 9.02
CA PRO A 14 -18.88 30.76 9.79
C PRO A 14 -19.35 29.67 10.77
N GLU A 15 -20.57 29.79 11.32
CA GLU A 15 -21.10 28.81 12.28
C GLU A 15 -21.45 27.49 11.58
N HIS A 16 -22.09 27.56 10.41
CA HIS A 16 -22.39 26.37 9.61
C HIS A 16 -21.13 25.68 9.09
N LEU A 17 -20.13 26.44 8.63
CA LEU A 17 -18.86 25.86 8.18
C LEU A 17 -18.13 25.13 9.33
N ALA A 18 -18.16 25.70 10.55
CA ALA A 18 -17.58 25.05 11.72
C ALA A 18 -18.28 23.73 12.07
N LEU A 19 -19.61 23.65 11.90
CA LEU A 19 -20.37 22.41 12.09
C LEU A 19 -20.00 21.34 11.05
N ILE A 20 -19.87 21.74 9.78
CA ILE A 20 -19.46 20.82 8.70
C ILE A 20 -18.07 20.26 9.00
N LEU A 21 -17.10 21.12 9.32
CA LEU A 21 -15.72 20.69 9.57
C LEU A 21 -15.63 19.75 10.79
N ARG A 22 -16.42 19.99 11.84
CA ARG A 22 -16.47 19.11 13.02
C ARG A 22 -17.11 17.75 12.75
N ALA A 23 -18.02 17.66 11.78
CA ALA A 23 -18.65 16.39 11.41
C ALA A 23 -17.73 15.51 10.54
N ILE A 24 -16.70 16.08 9.92
CA ILE A 24 -15.72 15.32 9.13
C ILE A 24 -14.91 14.40 10.06
N PRO A 25 -14.88 13.08 9.81
CA PRO A 25 -14.14 12.14 10.65
C PRO A 25 -12.62 12.29 10.49
N GLU A 26 -12.16 12.82 9.36
CA GLU A 26 -10.74 13.11 9.10
C GLU A 26 -10.25 14.27 9.96
N PHE A 27 -8.95 14.24 10.31
CA PHE A 27 -8.31 15.40 10.92
C PHE A 27 -8.08 16.44 9.84
N VAL A 28 -8.66 17.62 10.02
CA VAL A 28 -8.45 18.78 9.16
C VAL A 28 -7.72 19.83 9.98
N VAL A 29 -6.48 20.10 9.58
CA VAL A 29 -5.58 21.01 10.28
C VAL A 29 -5.15 22.10 9.31
N VAL A 30 -5.18 23.35 9.76
CA VAL A 30 -4.58 24.47 9.02
C VAL A 30 -3.35 24.90 9.79
N LEU A 31 -2.20 24.92 9.13
CA LEU A 31 -0.96 25.43 9.67
C LEU A 31 -0.58 26.75 8.97
N ASP A 32 0.24 27.58 9.62
CA ASP A 32 1.02 28.57 8.87
C ASP A 32 2.21 27.94 8.15
N THR A 33 2.98 28.77 7.45
CA THR A 33 4.20 28.36 6.74
C THR A 33 5.32 27.90 7.66
N ASP A 34 5.27 28.25 8.94
CA ASP A 34 6.26 27.88 9.94
C ASP A 34 5.84 26.59 10.70
N GLY A 35 4.66 26.04 10.41
CA GLY A 35 4.18 24.78 10.97
C GLY A 35 3.38 24.90 12.26
N TYR A 36 2.96 26.11 12.66
CA TYR A 36 2.10 26.32 13.82
C TYR A 36 0.63 26.12 13.47
N ILE A 37 -0.09 25.42 14.35
CA ILE A 37 -1.50 25.07 14.16
C ILE A 37 -2.35 26.33 14.33
N ARG A 38 -3.09 26.71 13.29
CA ARG A 38 -4.08 27.80 13.31
C ARG A 38 -5.51 27.30 13.46
N TYR A 39 -5.79 26.11 12.95
CA TYR A 39 -7.10 25.49 13.04
C TYR A 39 -6.96 23.98 13.12
N LEU A 40 -7.88 23.36 13.87
CA LEU A 40 -8.05 21.93 13.97
C LEU A 40 -9.55 21.66 14.15
N ASN A 41 -10.12 20.79 13.31
CA ASN A 41 -11.55 20.49 13.38
C ASN A 41 -11.93 19.66 14.61
N ARG A 42 -11.05 18.75 15.04
CA ARG A 42 -11.25 17.84 16.18
C ARG A 42 -9.91 17.45 16.82
N PRO A 43 -9.84 17.23 18.14
CA PRO A 43 -8.61 16.78 18.76
C PRO A 43 -8.35 15.31 18.42
N GLU A 44 -7.09 14.89 18.55
CA GLU A 44 -6.76 13.47 18.55
C GLU A 44 -7.43 12.77 19.75
N PRO A 45 -7.78 11.47 19.61
CA PRO A 45 -8.26 10.67 20.72
C PRO A 45 -7.34 10.79 21.94
N GLY A 46 -7.85 11.35 23.05
CA GLY A 46 -7.09 11.53 24.29
C GLY A 46 -6.49 12.92 24.51
N GLN A 47 -6.71 13.90 23.63
CA GLN A 47 -6.27 15.29 23.80
C GLN A 47 -7.43 16.30 23.89
N GLU A 48 -7.23 17.43 24.57
CA GLU A 48 -8.19 18.55 24.56
C GLU A 48 -7.92 19.52 23.38
N LEU A 49 -8.97 19.89 22.65
CA LEU A 49 -8.91 20.73 21.44
C LEU A 49 -8.27 22.12 21.67
N VAL A 50 -8.40 22.64 22.90
CA VAL A 50 -7.95 23.99 23.26
C VAL A 50 -6.43 24.09 23.41
N GLU A 51 -5.73 22.96 23.61
CA GLU A 51 -4.28 22.98 23.80
C GLU A 51 -3.48 22.96 22.50
N ALA A 52 -4.05 22.53 21.37
CA ALA A 52 -3.28 22.31 20.14
C ALA A 52 -3.08 23.56 19.27
N VAL A 53 -4.06 24.47 19.25
CA VAL A 53 -3.97 25.70 18.45
C VAL A 53 -2.88 26.61 19.01
N GLY A 54 -1.99 27.11 18.14
CA GLY A 54 -0.84 27.94 18.48
C GLY A 54 0.44 27.15 18.80
N ARG A 55 0.37 25.82 18.91
CA ARG A 55 1.55 24.95 19.08
C ARG A 55 2.08 24.47 17.74
N HIS A 56 3.32 24.00 17.73
CA HIS A 56 3.95 23.50 16.52
C HIS A 56 3.45 22.07 16.23
N VAL A 57 3.04 21.78 15.00
CA VAL A 57 2.44 20.47 14.64
C VAL A 57 3.31 19.27 15.00
N ARG A 58 4.64 19.44 14.93
CA ARG A 58 5.64 18.43 15.34
C ARG A 58 5.51 17.94 16.78
N GLU A 59 4.91 18.71 17.68
CA GLU A 59 4.64 18.28 19.06
C GLU A 59 3.59 17.16 19.11
N PHE A 60 2.80 17.03 18.05
CA PHE A 60 1.74 16.03 17.88
C PHE A 60 2.13 14.94 16.88
N THR A 61 3.14 15.18 16.04
CA THR A 61 3.67 14.19 15.10
C THR A 61 4.57 13.18 15.83
N PRO A 62 4.30 11.86 15.73
CA PRO A 62 5.14 10.84 16.35
C PRO A 62 6.61 10.93 15.90
N PRO A 63 7.59 10.72 16.81
CA PRO A 63 9.01 10.90 16.51
C PRO A 63 9.50 10.16 15.25
N ASP A 64 9.05 8.92 15.08
CA ASP A 64 9.45 8.05 13.96
C ASP A 64 8.98 8.59 12.60
N THR A 65 7.97 9.46 12.59
CA THR A 65 7.34 10.02 11.38
C THR A 65 7.72 11.48 11.13
N LEU A 66 8.48 12.11 12.05
CA LEU A 66 8.87 13.52 11.95
C LEU A 66 9.73 13.81 10.71
N ALA A 67 10.69 12.95 10.39
CA ALA A 67 11.56 13.12 9.23
C ALA A 67 10.75 13.09 7.93
N GLN A 68 9.79 12.15 7.83
CA GLN A 68 8.89 12.06 6.68
C GLN A 68 8.04 13.33 6.56
N PHE A 69 7.47 13.83 7.66
CA PHE A 69 6.73 15.10 7.68
C PHE A 69 7.59 16.26 7.15
N ASP A 70 8.83 16.40 7.64
CA ASP A 70 9.73 17.48 7.25
C ASP A 70 10.10 17.46 5.78
N ASP A 71 10.40 16.26 5.25
CA ASP A 71 10.77 16.09 3.86
C ASP A 71 9.63 16.50 2.93
N HIS A 72 8.39 16.14 3.27
CA HIS A 72 7.21 16.51 2.50
C HIS A 72 6.88 18.00 2.66
N LEU A 73 6.98 18.56 3.87
CA LEU A 73 6.80 20.01 4.08
C LEU A 73 7.81 20.82 3.26
N ALA A 74 9.09 20.45 3.32
CA ALA A 74 10.14 21.11 2.57
C ALA A 74 9.94 20.93 1.05
N ALA A 75 9.52 19.74 0.58
CA ALA A 75 9.20 19.49 -0.81
C ALA A 75 8.03 20.36 -1.29
N MET A 76 6.95 20.46 -0.51
CA MET A 76 5.80 21.31 -0.81
C MET A 76 6.20 22.79 -0.90
N ILE A 77 6.99 23.29 0.06
CA ILE A 77 7.46 24.69 0.06
C ILE A 77 8.34 24.98 -1.17
N ARG A 78 9.20 24.04 -1.56
CA ARG A 78 10.08 24.18 -2.74
C ARG A 78 9.32 24.13 -4.06
N THR A 79 8.36 23.22 -4.19
CA THR A 79 7.68 22.92 -5.46
C THR A 79 6.39 23.69 -5.65
N GLY A 80 5.72 24.08 -4.55
CA GLY A 80 4.36 24.57 -4.56
C GLY A 80 3.30 23.49 -4.84
N GLU A 81 3.69 22.21 -4.93
CA GLU A 81 2.80 21.10 -5.23
C GLU A 81 2.33 20.38 -3.97
N ALA A 82 1.08 19.92 -3.98
CA ALA A 82 0.53 19.13 -2.89
C ALA A 82 1.34 17.84 -2.65
N GLN A 83 1.52 17.50 -1.38
CA GLN A 83 2.28 16.32 -0.95
C GLN A 83 1.38 15.36 -0.20
N ALA A 84 1.70 14.07 -0.23
CA ALA A 84 0.94 13.07 0.52
C ALA A 84 1.85 11.92 0.96
N TYR A 85 1.62 11.42 2.16
CA TYR A 85 2.34 10.26 2.69
C TYR A 85 1.45 9.44 3.63
N ASP A 86 1.78 8.15 3.74
CA ASP A 86 1.17 7.24 4.71
C ASP A 86 2.13 7.05 5.88
N ALA A 87 1.60 7.14 7.10
CA ALA A 87 2.35 6.93 8.32
C ALA A 87 1.54 6.08 9.32
N GLU A 88 2.22 5.21 10.06
CA GLU A 88 1.63 4.52 11.20
C GLU A 88 1.66 5.44 12.41
N VAL A 89 0.49 5.75 12.96
CA VAL A 89 0.33 6.58 14.15
C VAL A 89 0.09 5.65 15.34
N VAL A 90 0.87 5.86 16.40
CA VAL A 90 0.70 5.19 17.70
C VAL A 90 0.05 6.18 18.65
N PHE A 91 -1.17 5.89 19.09
CA PHE A 91 -1.91 6.74 20.01
C PHE A 91 -1.43 6.55 21.46
N PRO A 92 -1.74 7.49 22.38
CA PRO A 92 -1.37 7.39 23.79
C PRO A 92 -1.89 6.14 24.52
N ASP A 93 -3.00 5.57 24.05
CA ASP A 93 -3.58 4.32 24.57
C ASP A 93 -2.86 3.05 24.05
N GLY A 94 -1.82 3.22 23.20
CA GLY A 94 -1.06 2.15 22.57
C GLY A 94 -1.70 1.59 21.30
N SER A 95 -2.90 2.02 20.93
CA SER A 95 -3.52 1.62 19.66
C SER A 95 -2.74 2.18 18.47
N ARG A 96 -2.78 1.45 17.35
CA ARG A 96 -2.07 1.80 16.12
C ARG A 96 -3.03 1.92 14.96
N ALA A 97 -2.85 2.93 14.12
CA ALA A 97 -3.58 3.05 12.88
C ALA A 97 -2.74 3.74 11.82
N TRP A 98 -2.94 3.33 10.57
CA TRP A 98 -2.36 4.00 9.42
C TRP A 98 -3.19 5.20 9.02
N TYR A 99 -2.52 6.36 8.91
CA TYR A 99 -3.11 7.58 8.39
C TYR A 99 -2.40 8.00 7.11
N ARG A 100 -3.19 8.39 6.11
CA ARG A 100 -2.72 9.11 4.94
C ARG A 100 -2.86 10.59 5.21
N THR A 101 -1.73 11.27 5.34
CA THR A 101 -1.66 12.72 5.51
C THR A 101 -1.42 13.37 4.16
N ARG A 102 -2.25 14.35 3.81
CA ARG A 102 -2.06 15.19 2.61
C ARG A 102 -1.82 16.62 3.05
N MET A 103 -0.86 17.27 2.42
CA MET A 103 -0.47 18.66 2.65
C MET A 103 -0.73 19.44 1.37
N LEU A 104 -1.51 20.50 1.46
CA LEU A 104 -1.85 21.37 0.35
C LEU A 104 -1.48 22.81 0.71
N PRO A 105 -0.77 23.53 -0.18
CA PRO A 105 -0.60 24.95 0.00
C PRO A 105 -1.96 25.65 -0.19
N LEU A 106 -2.26 26.59 0.69
CA LEU A 106 -3.50 27.37 0.68
C LEU A 106 -3.15 28.86 0.68
N ASP A 107 -3.79 29.62 -0.21
CA ASP A 107 -3.83 31.09 -0.12
C ASP A 107 -5.12 31.47 0.59
N ILE A 108 -5.01 32.07 1.78
CA ILE A 108 -6.16 32.47 2.60
C ILE A 108 -6.57 33.93 2.36
N GLY A 109 -6.04 34.55 1.30
CA GLY A 109 -6.31 35.93 0.93
C GLY A 109 -5.31 36.91 1.54
N GLY A 110 -5.18 38.07 0.91
CA GLY A 110 -4.24 39.11 1.37
C GLY A 110 -2.76 38.76 1.17
N GLY A 111 -2.44 37.73 0.37
CA GLY A 111 -1.08 37.24 0.16
C GLY A 111 -0.56 36.35 1.29
N GLU A 112 -1.42 35.99 2.24
CA GLU A 112 -1.07 35.10 3.33
C GLU A 112 -1.18 33.64 2.89
N ARG A 113 -0.09 32.89 3.08
CA ARG A 113 -0.02 31.47 2.77
C ARG A 113 -0.21 30.64 4.04
N ALA A 114 -0.94 29.56 3.90
CA ALA A 114 -1.17 28.57 4.92
C ALA A 114 -1.00 27.16 4.31
N ILE A 115 -1.05 26.15 5.16
CA ILE A 115 -0.95 24.76 4.77
C ILE A 115 -2.20 24.06 5.28
N LEU A 116 -2.98 23.49 4.37
CA LEU A 116 -4.08 22.60 4.71
C LEU A 116 -3.54 21.18 4.81
N MET A 117 -3.67 20.58 5.99
CA MET A 117 -3.39 19.18 6.22
C MET A 117 -4.68 18.40 6.44
N THR A 118 -4.81 17.28 5.74
CA THR A 118 -5.90 16.31 5.97
C THR A 118 -5.31 14.95 6.29
N SER A 119 -5.73 14.32 7.38
CA SER A 119 -5.30 12.98 7.75
C SER A 119 -6.48 12.03 7.78
N SER A 120 -6.50 11.09 6.83
CA SER A 120 -7.55 10.08 6.68
C SER A 120 -7.05 8.72 7.16
N ASN A 121 -7.86 7.99 7.95
CA ASN A 121 -7.51 6.63 8.36
C ASN A 121 -7.58 5.68 7.16
N VAL A 122 -6.46 5.03 6.85
CA VAL A 122 -6.33 4.08 5.73
C VAL A 122 -6.02 2.66 6.19
N SER A 123 -6.16 2.37 7.49
CA SER A 123 -5.86 1.03 8.05
C SER A 123 -6.63 -0.08 7.35
N ALA A 124 -7.94 0.09 7.15
CA ALA A 124 -8.78 -0.92 6.49
C ALA A 124 -8.39 -1.12 5.02
N LEU A 125 -8.11 -0.02 4.31
CA LEU A 125 -7.66 -0.07 2.91
C LEU A 125 -6.34 -0.84 2.81
N ARG A 126 -5.35 -0.50 3.64
CA ARG A 126 -4.05 -1.17 3.65
C ARG A 126 -4.14 -2.64 4.05
N ALA A 127 -5.03 -2.99 4.98
CA ALA A 127 -5.26 -4.38 5.37
C ALA A 127 -5.82 -5.20 4.20
N LEU A 128 -6.79 -4.65 3.46
CA LEU A 128 -7.34 -5.28 2.26
C LEU A 128 -6.31 -5.38 1.13
N GLU A 129 -5.51 -4.35 0.90
CA GLU A 129 -4.41 -4.37 -0.08
C GLU A 129 -3.39 -5.46 0.26
N ALA A 130 -3.02 -5.59 1.54
CA ALA A 130 -2.11 -6.63 2.01
C ALA A 130 -2.70 -8.03 1.86
N GLU A 131 -4.00 -8.20 2.10
CA GLU A 131 -4.69 -9.48 1.88
C GLU A 131 -4.68 -9.85 0.39
N VAL A 132 -5.01 -8.92 -0.50
CA VAL A 132 -4.97 -9.13 -1.96
C VAL A 132 -3.55 -9.47 -2.43
N GLU A 133 -2.54 -8.76 -1.93
CA GLU A 133 -1.14 -9.05 -2.25
C GLU A 133 -0.72 -10.44 -1.76
N SER A 134 -1.15 -10.84 -0.56
CA SER A 134 -0.89 -12.19 -0.06
C SER A 134 -1.50 -13.28 -0.96
N LEU A 135 -2.70 -13.05 -1.50
CA LEU A 135 -3.34 -13.98 -2.43
C LEU A 135 -2.65 -14.03 -3.79
N ARG A 136 -2.16 -12.88 -4.28
CA ARG A 136 -1.37 -12.78 -5.52
C ARG A 136 0.02 -13.39 -5.40
N SER A 137 0.55 -13.55 -4.18
CA SER A 137 1.83 -14.22 -3.95
C SER A 137 1.79 -15.75 -4.18
N LEU A 138 0.60 -16.33 -4.31
CA LEU A 138 0.43 -17.74 -4.62
C LEU A 138 0.54 -17.95 -6.13
N LEU A 139 1.49 -18.79 -6.55
CA LEU A 139 1.58 -19.25 -7.93
C LEU A 139 0.51 -20.35 -8.14
N PRO A 140 -0.55 -20.10 -8.92
CA PRO A 140 -1.50 -21.14 -9.27
C PRO A 140 -0.78 -22.18 -10.12
N ILE A 141 -0.59 -23.39 -9.59
CA ILE A 141 0.02 -24.51 -10.32
C ILE A 141 -1.02 -25.57 -10.67
N CYS A 142 -0.86 -26.21 -11.83
CA CYS A 142 -1.67 -27.34 -12.22
C CYS A 142 -1.38 -28.51 -11.28
N ALA A 143 -2.42 -29.02 -10.60
CA ALA A 143 -2.28 -30.12 -9.66
C ALA A 143 -1.77 -31.43 -10.31
N TRP A 144 -1.87 -31.55 -11.64
CA TRP A 144 -1.43 -32.74 -12.37
C TRP A 144 0.01 -32.64 -12.89
N CYS A 145 0.38 -31.53 -13.54
CA CYS A 145 1.68 -31.38 -14.21
C CYS A 145 2.61 -30.33 -13.59
N GLY A 146 2.15 -29.52 -12.63
CA GLY A 146 2.96 -28.51 -11.96
C GLY A 146 3.25 -27.25 -12.77
N GLN A 147 2.68 -27.10 -13.98
CA GLN A 147 2.77 -25.85 -14.75
C GLN A 147 2.09 -24.70 -14.02
N ILE A 148 2.61 -23.49 -14.19
CA ILE A 148 2.10 -22.26 -13.57
C ILE A 148 1.08 -21.62 -14.51
N GLN A 149 -0.08 -21.23 -14.00
CA GLN A 149 -1.08 -20.48 -14.74
C GLN A 149 -0.71 -18.99 -14.76
N ASP A 150 -0.50 -18.44 -15.95
CA ASP A 150 -0.10 -17.05 -16.19
C ASP A 150 -1.19 -16.33 -16.99
N GLY A 151 -2.35 -16.11 -16.39
CA GLY A 151 -3.56 -15.58 -17.04
C GLY A 151 -4.67 -16.62 -17.23
N GLU A 152 -5.74 -16.26 -17.95
CA GLU A 152 -6.97 -17.09 -17.99
C GLU A 152 -6.79 -18.42 -18.74
N SER A 153 -5.93 -18.48 -19.76
CA SER A 153 -5.77 -19.66 -20.62
C SER A 153 -4.32 -20.07 -20.90
N GLU A 154 -3.35 -19.40 -20.27
CA GLU A 154 -1.93 -19.63 -20.52
C GLU A 154 -1.28 -20.40 -19.35
N TRP A 155 -0.55 -21.46 -19.69
CA TRP A 155 0.14 -22.32 -18.75
C TRP A 155 1.61 -22.42 -19.15
N LYS A 156 2.52 -22.09 -18.24
CA LYS A 156 3.95 -22.05 -18.47
C LYS A 156 4.69 -23.03 -17.56
N THR A 157 5.84 -23.52 -18.02
CA THR A 157 6.76 -24.22 -17.10
C THR A 157 7.39 -23.20 -16.15
N LEU A 158 7.96 -23.67 -15.03
CA LEU A 158 8.63 -22.81 -14.07
C LEU A 158 9.74 -21.98 -14.73
N GLU A 159 10.51 -22.58 -15.64
CA GLU A 159 11.63 -21.94 -16.32
C GLU A 159 11.14 -20.79 -17.22
N HIS A 160 10.09 -21.02 -18.02
CA HIS A 160 9.50 -19.97 -18.86
C HIS A 160 8.90 -18.85 -18.01
N TYR A 161 8.19 -19.20 -16.94
CA TYR A 161 7.59 -18.22 -16.04
C TYR A 161 8.64 -17.31 -15.38
N LEU A 162 9.73 -17.90 -14.85
CA LEU A 162 10.83 -17.14 -14.22
C LEU A 162 11.61 -16.29 -15.23
N HIS A 163 11.76 -16.77 -16.45
CA HIS A 163 12.36 -16.00 -17.53
C HIS A 163 11.51 -14.77 -17.86
N ASP A 164 10.21 -14.93 -18.06
CA ASP A 164 9.32 -13.83 -18.48
C ASP A 164 9.10 -12.79 -17.38
N THR A 165 8.91 -13.23 -16.12
CA THR A 165 8.55 -12.34 -15.01
C THR A 165 9.76 -11.71 -14.32
N ALA A 166 10.90 -12.39 -14.28
CA ALA A 166 12.08 -11.97 -13.52
C ALA A 166 13.37 -11.92 -14.36
N GLY A 167 13.30 -12.16 -15.68
CA GLY A 167 14.47 -12.18 -16.56
C GLY A 167 15.50 -13.26 -16.19
N THR A 168 15.10 -14.25 -15.39
CA THR A 168 16.03 -15.21 -14.79
C THR A 168 16.20 -16.42 -15.70
N GLN A 169 17.45 -16.75 -16.05
CA GLN A 169 17.78 -17.97 -16.79
C GLN A 169 17.98 -19.14 -15.84
N VAL A 170 17.30 -20.25 -16.11
CA VAL A 170 17.42 -21.49 -15.33
C VAL A 170 18.35 -22.46 -16.05
N SER A 171 19.37 -22.96 -15.34
CA SER A 171 20.24 -24.04 -15.80
C SER A 171 19.89 -25.35 -15.10
N HIS A 172 20.15 -26.47 -15.78
CA HIS A 172 19.89 -27.80 -15.22
C HIS A 172 21.18 -28.38 -14.67
N GLY A 173 21.15 -28.80 -13.40
CA GLY A 173 22.22 -29.50 -12.72
C GLY A 173 21.68 -30.70 -11.95
N ILE A 174 22.54 -31.68 -11.66
CA ILE A 174 22.19 -32.83 -10.83
C ILE A 174 22.72 -32.60 -9.41
N CYS A 175 21.84 -32.62 -8.40
CA CYS A 175 22.31 -32.52 -7.03
C CYS A 175 23.08 -33.80 -6.64
N PRO A 176 23.99 -33.75 -5.65
CA PRO A 176 24.80 -34.91 -5.24
C PRO A 176 23.94 -36.15 -4.93
N THR A 177 22.80 -35.97 -4.27
CA THR A 177 21.87 -37.06 -3.93
C THR A 177 21.27 -37.75 -5.16
N CYS A 178 20.91 -36.99 -6.19
CA CYS A 178 20.37 -37.54 -7.43
C CYS A 178 21.46 -38.22 -8.26
N HIS A 179 22.67 -37.66 -8.26
CA HIS A 179 23.82 -38.23 -8.96
C HIS A 179 24.18 -39.62 -8.40
N GLU A 180 24.25 -39.75 -7.07
CA GLU A 180 24.48 -41.03 -6.40
C GLU A 180 23.38 -42.05 -6.73
N ARG A 181 22.11 -41.64 -6.79
CA ARG A 181 20.99 -42.53 -7.13
C ARG A 181 21.07 -43.06 -8.55
N GLN A 182 21.47 -42.22 -9.51
CA GLN A 182 21.65 -42.64 -10.91
C GLN A 182 22.81 -43.62 -11.07
N LEU A 183 23.93 -43.39 -10.37
CA LEU A 183 25.07 -44.30 -10.42
C LEU A 183 24.74 -45.69 -9.85
N ARG A 184 23.96 -45.76 -8.76
CA ARG A 184 23.53 -47.05 -8.18
C ARG A 184 22.67 -47.91 -9.12
N GLY A 185 21.98 -47.30 -10.09
CA GLY A 185 21.19 -48.02 -11.09
C GLY A 185 22.00 -48.59 -12.24
N LEU A 186 23.24 -48.14 -12.42
CA LEU A 186 24.15 -48.62 -13.48
C LEU A 186 24.98 -49.85 -13.05
N ASP A 187 25.03 -50.13 -11.74
CA ASP A 187 25.76 -51.25 -11.15
C ASP A 187 24.91 -52.53 -10.97
N ASP A 188 23.63 -52.53 -11.39
CA ASP A 188 22.75 -53.71 -11.33
C ASP A 188 22.70 -54.45 -12.69
N PRO A 189 23.35 -55.63 -12.82
CA PRO A 189 23.39 -56.40 -14.05
C PRO A 189 22.06 -57.11 -14.39
N ASN A 190 21.01 -56.99 -13.58
CA ASN A 190 19.74 -57.69 -13.77
C ASN A 190 18.53 -56.76 -13.70
N GLY A 191 18.64 -55.57 -14.31
CA GLY A 191 17.66 -54.48 -14.29
C GLY A 191 16.22 -54.88 -14.60
N ALA A 192 15.47 -55.23 -13.56
CA ALA A 192 14.02 -55.27 -13.54
C ALA A 192 13.52 -54.12 -12.66
N GLY A 193 12.98 -53.08 -13.29
CA GLY A 193 12.05 -52.14 -12.64
C GLY A 193 12.67 -50.88 -12.05
N GLY A 194 12.97 -49.89 -12.90
CA GLY A 194 12.92 -48.50 -12.45
C GLY A 194 11.46 -48.11 -12.15
N PRO A 195 11.18 -47.30 -11.11
CA PRO A 195 9.83 -46.81 -10.88
C PRO A 195 9.42 -45.94 -12.08
N GLY A 196 8.35 -46.34 -12.76
CA GLY A 196 7.78 -45.57 -13.86
C GLY A 196 7.48 -44.14 -13.42
N GLY A 197 8.24 -43.19 -13.95
CA GLY A 197 7.90 -41.77 -13.86
C GLY A 197 6.56 -41.52 -14.59
N PRO A 198 5.77 -40.52 -14.16
CA PRO A 198 4.54 -40.19 -14.86
C PRO A 198 4.88 -39.81 -16.29
N GLY A 199 4.33 -40.57 -17.24
CA GLY A 199 4.55 -40.36 -18.67
C GLY A 199 4.11 -38.98 -19.10
N GLY A 200 5.07 -38.06 -19.25
CA GLY A 200 4.89 -36.85 -20.04
C GLY A 200 4.76 -37.26 -21.51
N SER A 201 3.54 -37.23 -22.03
CA SER A 201 3.27 -37.39 -23.45
C SER A 201 3.96 -36.25 -24.20
N MET A 202 5.05 -36.58 -24.88
CA MET A 202 5.74 -35.69 -25.81
C MET A 202 4.85 -35.57 -27.06
N VAL A 203 3.96 -34.58 -27.07
CA VAL A 203 3.27 -34.15 -28.28
C VAL A 203 4.29 -33.37 -29.12
N LEU A 204 4.80 -34.00 -30.18
CA LEU A 204 5.62 -33.34 -31.19
C LEU A 204 4.74 -32.31 -31.93
N PRO A 205 5.19 -31.06 -32.12
CA PRO A 205 4.54 -30.18 -33.08
C PRO A 205 4.82 -30.71 -34.48
N GLY A 206 3.76 -31.03 -35.23
CA GLY A 206 3.83 -31.30 -36.66
C GLY A 206 4.17 -30.02 -37.45
N PRO A 207 4.52 -30.17 -38.74
CA PRO A 207 5.15 -29.12 -39.57
C PRO A 207 4.28 -27.89 -39.80
#